data_AF-B8IY46-F1
#
_entry.id   AF-B8IY46-F1
#
_cell.length_a   1.000
_cell.length_b   1.000
_cell.length_c   1.000
_cell.angle_alpha   90.00
_cell.angle_beta   90.00
_cell.angle_gamma   90.00
#
_symmetry.space_group_name_H-M   'P 1'
#
loop_
_entity.id
_entity.type
_entity.pdbx_description
1 polymer ?
#
loop_
_entity_poly.entity_id
_entity_poly.type
_entity_poly.pdbx_seq_one_letter_code
_entity_poly.pdbx_strand_id
1 'polypeptide(L)'
;MSTPPTDDEMRKIASLISHERLATFVAIAGTDRDAIELHRLAMALNGSLSPVLGVIEVALRNATCERLRATFGVPDWLTNPPPPFAWHGEERNAIRRATGQAQRAVYTKKSSADKKALDAIAFPGGVPAGLSHEARSKARQRAIQPTFGQVIAQLTLYFWKRLLSADYDATLWQRSLKRMFPDKSLSRGVVAAQLEVLYQARNRIAHHEPIYGARLAKILQAIEFVAQRFESNHPDPNGILAQMLASYMPGLQHDAQVLEALIARFRVPLT
;
A
#
# COMPACT_ATOMS: atom_id res chain seq x y z
N MET A 1 -19.31 28.63 -17.89
CA MET A 1 -18.52 28.86 -16.67
C MET A 1 -19.49 28.77 -15.51
N SER A 2 -19.32 27.82 -14.59
CA SER A 2 -20.19 27.72 -13.40
C SER A 2 -19.94 28.92 -12.48
N THR A 3 -21.01 29.52 -11.98
CA THR A 3 -20.97 30.59 -10.96
C THR A 3 -20.21 30.10 -9.72
N PRO A 4 -19.33 30.92 -9.12
CA PRO A 4 -18.67 30.54 -7.87
C PRO A 4 -19.71 30.32 -6.75
N PRO A 5 -19.50 29.32 -5.87
CA PRO A 5 -20.43 29.01 -4.79
C PRO A 5 -20.59 30.19 -3.81
N THR A 6 -21.81 30.37 -3.34
CA THR A 6 -22.20 31.34 -2.30
C THR A 6 -21.68 30.95 -0.92
N ASP A 7 -21.66 31.87 0.04
CA ASP A 7 -21.17 31.61 1.41
C ASP A 7 -21.98 30.55 2.17
N ASP A 8 -23.28 30.40 1.86
CA ASP A 8 -24.11 29.33 2.41
C ASP A 8 -23.75 27.96 1.82
N GLU A 9 -23.50 27.89 0.51
CA GLU A 9 -23.02 26.69 -0.16
C GLU A 9 -21.62 26.30 0.33
N MET A 10 -20.75 27.28 0.57
CA MET A 10 -19.40 27.04 1.11
C MET A 10 -19.45 26.45 2.52
N ARG A 11 -20.36 26.93 3.40
CA ARG A 11 -20.57 26.33 4.72
C ARG A 11 -21.10 24.90 4.64
N LYS A 12 -22.03 24.63 3.72
CA LYS A 12 -22.51 23.26 3.44
C LYS A 12 -21.38 22.36 2.96
N ILE A 13 -20.54 22.82 2.05
CA ILE A 13 -19.36 22.07 1.58
C ILE A 13 -18.41 21.78 2.73
N ALA A 14 -18.10 22.78 3.58
CA ALA A 14 -17.24 22.59 4.74
C ALA A 14 -17.76 21.49 5.69
N SER A 15 -19.07 21.44 5.90
CA SER A 15 -19.71 20.42 6.75
C SER A 15 -19.54 18.98 6.23
N LEU A 16 -19.36 18.79 4.92
CA LEU A 16 -19.18 17.47 4.30
C LEU A 16 -17.75 16.93 4.41
N ILE A 17 -16.75 17.80 4.56
CA ILE A 17 -15.33 17.41 4.64
C ILE A 17 -14.92 17.05 6.08
N SER A 18 -15.74 17.44 7.06
CA SER A 18 -15.51 17.41 8.52
C SER A 18 -14.54 18.49 9.02
N HIS A 19 -14.82 18.98 10.22
CA HIS A 19 -14.02 20.02 10.88
C HIS A 19 -12.56 19.58 11.10
N GLU A 20 -12.33 18.33 11.52
CA GLU A 20 -10.97 17.82 11.78
C GLU A 20 -10.07 17.83 10.53
N ARG A 21 -10.65 17.56 9.36
CA ARG A 21 -9.91 17.51 8.09
C ARG A 21 -9.60 18.91 7.55
N LEU A 22 -10.49 19.87 7.80
CA LEU A 22 -10.30 21.26 7.38
C LEU A 22 -9.48 22.07 8.39
N ALA A 23 -9.53 21.75 9.68
CA ALA A 23 -8.87 22.52 10.75
C ALA A 23 -7.39 22.79 10.45
N THR A 24 -6.68 21.80 9.90
CA THR A 24 -5.27 21.95 9.53
C THR A 24 -5.07 22.98 8.41
N PHE A 25 -5.99 23.07 7.45
CA PHE A 25 -5.92 24.04 6.35
C PHE A 25 -6.47 25.40 6.73
N VAL A 26 -7.48 25.47 7.61
CA VAL A 26 -7.97 26.72 8.19
C VAL A 26 -6.85 27.42 8.97
N ALA A 27 -6.06 26.66 9.74
CA ALA A 27 -4.89 27.19 10.44
C ALA A 27 -3.81 27.77 9.51
N ILE A 28 -3.78 27.33 8.24
CA ILE A 28 -2.84 27.86 7.23
C ILE A 28 -3.43 29.07 6.53
N ALA A 29 -4.69 28.98 6.08
CA ALA A 29 -5.26 29.94 5.14
C ALA A 29 -6.12 31.04 5.79
N GLY A 30 -6.56 30.85 7.03
CA GLY A 30 -7.39 31.81 7.77
C GLY A 30 -8.86 31.88 7.35
N THR A 31 -9.23 31.37 6.16
CA THR A 31 -10.62 31.34 5.69
C THR A 31 -11.08 29.92 5.31
N ASP A 32 -12.36 29.63 5.49
CA ASP A 32 -12.96 28.35 5.09
C ASP A 32 -12.85 28.10 3.58
N ARG A 33 -12.98 29.17 2.78
CA ARG A 33 -12.91 29.09 1.32
C ARG A 33 -11.53 28.62 0.85
N ASP A 34 -10.49 29.23 1.38
CA ASP A 34 -9.12 28.89 1.03
C ASP A 34 -8.71 27.53 1.61
N ALA A 35 -9.23 27.19 2.79
CA ALA A 35 -9.03 25.88 3.40
C ALA A 35 -9.64 24.74 2.57
N ILE A 36 -10.84 24.95 2.00
CA ILE A 36 -11.49 24.01 1.08
C ILE A 36 -10.65 23.83 -0.19
N GLU A 37 -10.10 24.92 -0.74
CA GLU A 37 -9.27 24.84 -1.94
C GLU A 37 -7.95 24.09 -1.67
N LEU A 38 -7.29 24.38 -0.54
CA LEU A 38 -6.12 23.62 -0.09
C LEU A 38 -6.43 22.13 0.09
N HIS A 39 -7.59 21.81 0.67
CA HIS A 39 -8.04 20.44 0.83
C HIS A 39 -8.23 19.74 -0.52
N ARG A 40 -8.87 20.41 -1.48
CA ARG A 40 -9.10 19.89 -2.84
C ARG A 40 -7.77 19.58 -3.54
N LEU A 41 -6.81 20.50 -3.48
CA LEU A 41 -5.48 20.31 -4.08
C LEU A 41 -4.69 19.20 -3.36
N ALA A 42 -4.80 19.08 -2.04
CA ALA A 42 -4.20 17.97 -1.29
C ALA A 42 -4.82 16.61 -1.67
N MET A 43 -6.11 16.56 -1.95
CA MET A 43 -6.75 15.35 -2.46
C MET A 43 -6.30 15.01 -3.89
N ALA A 44 -6.13 16.01 -4.75
CA ALA A 44 -5.58 15.81 -6.10
C ALA A 44 -4.17 15.21 -6.04
N LEU A 45 -3.30 15.77 -5.19
CA LEU A 45 -1.95 15.25 -4.93
C LEU A 45 -1.96 13.82 -4.38
N ASN A 46 -2.87 13.49 -3.46
CA ASN A 46 -3.03 12.11 -2.98
C ASN A 46 -3.43 11.17 -4.15
N GLY A 47 -4.24 11.66 -5.08
CA GLY A 47 -4.61 10.97 -6.32
C GLY A 47 -3.40 10.68 -7.23
N SER A 48 -2.49 11.64 -7.43
CA SER A 48 -1.29 11.44 -8.25
C SER A 48 -0.19 10.64 -7.57
N LEU A 49 -0.10 10.66 -6.22
CA LEU A 49 0.80 9.78 -5.45
C LEU A 49 0.38 8.30 -5.50
N SER A 50 -0.94 8.02 -5.54
CA SER A 50 -1.49 6.67 -5.47
C SER A 50 -0.92 5.68 -6.50
N PRO A 51 -0.90 5.99 -7.82
CA PRO A 51 -0.34 5.06 -8.81
C PRO A 51 1.17 4.85 -8.64
N VAL A 52 1.93 5.89 -8.24
CA VAL A 52 3.37 5.78 -7.98
C VAL A 52 3.65 4.78 -6.86
N LEU A 53 2.97 4.91 -5.72
CA LEU A 53 3.11 3.99 -4.60
C LEU A 53 2.63 2.58 -4.97
N GLY A 54 1.58 2.45 -5.79
CA GLY A 54 1.08 1.18 -6.30
C GLY A 54 2.11 0.43 -7.15
N VAL A 55 2.77 1.12 -8.09
CA VAL A 55 3.84 0.54 -8.91
C VAL A 55 5.00 0.06 -8.04
N ILE A 56 5.43 0.87 -7.06
CA ILE A 56 6.50 0.48 -6.12
C ILE A 56 6.08 -0.74 -5.28
N GLU A 57 4.84 -0.78 -4.76
CA GLU A 57 4.33 -1.91 -3.99
C GLU A 57 4.32 -3.21 -4.81
N VAL A 58 3.87 -3.15 -6.06
CA VAL A 58 3.85 -4.31 -6.97
C VAL A 58 5.28 -4.78 -7.30
N ALA A 59 6.19 -3.86 -7.61
CA ALA A 59 7.58 -4.18 -7.91
C ALA A 59 8.28 -4.82 -6.70
N LEU A 60 8.16 -4.21 -5.52
CA LEU A 60 8.73 -4.71 -4.26
C LEU A 60 8.21 -6.12 -3.96
N ARG A 61 6.90 -6.33 -4.04
CA ARG A 61 6.26 -7.63 -3.82
C ARG A 61 6.80 -8.68 -4.79
N ASN A 62 6.78 -8.39 -6.08
CA ASN A 62 7.13 -9.37 -7.10
C ASN A 62 8.61 -9.76 -7.00
N ALA A 63 9.51 -8.79 -6.83
CA ALA A 63 10.93 -9.06 -6.63
C ALA A 63 11.18 -9.85 -5.34
N THR A 64 10.50 -9.50 -4.23
CA THR A 64 10.59 -10.27 -2.97
C THR A 64 10.17 -11.72 -3.19
N CYS A 65 9.01 -11.94 -3.84
CA CYS A 65 8.53 -13.28 -4.15
C CYS A 65 9.51 -14.08 -4.99
N GLU A 66 10.11 -13.47 -6.00
CA GLU A 66 11.10 -14.11 -6.85
C GLU A 66 12.36 -14.50 -6.06
N ARG A 67 12.91 -13.58 -5.26
CA ARG A 67 14.12 -13.85 -4.45
C ARG A 67 13.86 -14.92 -3.39
N LEU A 68 12.70 -14.90 -2.74
CA LEU A 68 12.33 -15.92 -1.75
C LEU A 68 12.06 -17.28 -2.39
N ARG A 69 11.37 -17.33 -3.54
CA ARG A 69 11.18 -18.58 -4.29
C ARG A 69 12.52 -19.21 -4.68
N ALA A 70 13.45 -18.40 -5.19
CA ALA A 70 14.79 -18.88 -5.57
C ALA A 70 15.60 -19.36 -4.35
N THR A 71 15.44 -18.72 -3.19
CA THR A 71 16.23 -19.04 -1.98
C THR A 71 15.67 -20.23 -1.21
N PHE A 72 14.34 -20.33 -1.10
CA PHE A 72 13.69 -21.43 -0.38
C PHE A 72 13.52 -22.69 -1.23
N GLY A 73 13.45 -22.57 -2.56
CA GLY A 73 13.39 -23.72 -3.47
C GLY A 73 12.09 -24.52 -3.41
N VAL A 74 11.06 -24.06 -2.67
CA VAL A 74 9.75 -24.71 -2.55
C VAL A 74 8.63 -23.78 -3.04
N PRO A 75 7.60 -24.30 -3.75
CA PRO A 75 6.55 -23.47 -4.36
C PRO A 75 5.60 -22.84 -3.34
N ASP A 76 5.45 -23.46 -2.16
CA ASP A 76 4.54 -23.06 -1.09
C ASP A 76 5.27 -22.40 0.10
N TRP A 77 6.44 -21.81 -0.15
CA TRP A 77 7.31 -21.20 0.87
C TRP A 77 6.61 -20.18 1.78
N LEU A 78 5.54 -19.54 1.30
CA LEU A 78 4.79 -18.58 2.11
C LEU A 78 4.01 -19.28 3.23
N THR A 79 3.40 -20.44 2.97
CA THR A 79 2.62 -21.18 3.97
C THR A 79 3.47 -22.22 4.69
N ASN A 80 4.39 -22.87 3.97
CA ASN A 80 5.26 -23.93 4.47
C ASN A 80 6.72 -23.63 4.09
N PRO A 81 7.38 -22.66 4.74
CA PRO A 81 8.78 -22.41 4.46
C PRO A 81 9.67 -23.58 4.92
N PRO A 82 10.81 -23.82 4.25
CA PRO A 82 11.72 -24.90 4.62
C PRO A 82 12.47 -24.57 5.94
N PRO A 83 12.74 -25.56 6.81
CA PRO A 83 13.61 -25.38 7.97
C PRO A 83 15.01 -24.87 7.58
N PRO A 84 15.69 -24.10 8.45
CA PRO A 84 15.29 -23.70 9.80
C PRO A 84 14.42 -22.41 9.82
N PHE A 85 13.98 -21.90 8.67
CA PHE A 85 13.22 -20.65 8.64
C PHE A 85 11.80 -20.84 9.18
N ALA A 86 11.34 -19.88 10.00
CA ALA A 86 9.97 -19.76 10.42
C ALA A 86 9.52 -18.31 10.41
N TRP A 87 8.29 -18.06 9.95
CA TRP A 87 7.64 -16.76 10.08
C TRP A 87 7.46 -16.37 11.54
N HIS A 88 7.57 -15.09 11.88
CA HIS A 88 7.20 -14.60 13.21
C HIS A 88 5.67 -14.53 13.33
N GLY A 89 5.16 -14.30 14.54
CA GLY A 89 3.73 -14.37 14.84
C GLY A 89 2.89 -13.40 13.99
N GLU A 90 3.43 -12.22 13.70
CA GLU A 90 2.76 -11.19 12.93
C GLU A 90 2.56 -11.60 11.46
N GLU A 91 3.60 -12.12 10.81
CA GLU A 91 3.60 -12.58 9.43
C GLU A 91 2.71 -13.80 9.28
N ARG A 92 2.77 -14.76 10.22
CA ARG A 92 1.85 -15.91 10.24
C ARG A 92 0.39 -15.47 10.29
N ASN A 93 0.08 -14.46 11.10
CA ASN A 93 -1.27 -13.93 11.19
C ASN A 93 -1.67 -13.17 9.92
N ALA A 94 -0.75 -12.42 9.31
CA ALA A 94 -0.98 -11.74 8.03
C ALA A 94 -1.26 -12.75 6.90
N ILE A 95 -0.46 -13.81 6.79
CA ILE A 95 -0.63 -14.89 5.82
C ILE A 95 -1.98 -15.58 6.03
N ARG A 96 -2.35 -15.93 7.28
CA ARG A 96 -3.66 -16.54 7.59
C ARG A 96 -4.83 -15.64 7.15
N ARG A 97 -4.75 -14.33 7.42
CA ARG A 97 -5.78 -13.37 6.99
C ARG A 97 -5.85 -13.28 5.46
N ALA A 98 -4.71 -13.19 4.79
CA ALA A 98 -4.61 -13.13 3.34
C ALA A 98 -5.21 -14.40 2.69
N THR A 99 -4.94 -15.60 3.23
CA THR A 99 -5.56 -16.84 2.78
C THR A 99 -7.07 -16.80 2.92
N GLY A 100 -7.60 -16.35 4.06
CA GLY A 100 -9.05 -16.20 4.26
C GLY A 100 -9.70 -15.19 3.31
N GLN A 101 -9.02 -14.08 3.01
CA GLN A 101 -9.47 -13.10 2.02
C GLN A 101 -9.46 -13.67 0.60
N ALA A 102 -8.41 -14.40 0.22
CA ALA A 102 -8.30 -15.06 -1.07
C ALA A 102 -9.42 -16.11 -1.26
N GLN A 103 -9.68 -16.92 -0.23
CA GLN A 103 -10.79 -17.87 -0.19
C GLN A 103 -12.14 -17.18 -0.42
N ARG A 104 -12.40 -16.07 0.28
CA ARG A 104 -13.61 -15.26 0.09
C ARG A 104 -13.73 -14.71 -1.33
N ALA A 105 -12.65 -14.15 -1.87
CA ALA A 105 -12.63 -13.59 -3.21
C ALA A 105 -12.93 -14.65 -4.29
N VAL A 106 -12.37 -15.85 -4.15
CA VAL A 106 -12.67 -17.00 -5.02
C VAL A 106 -14.12 -17.45 -4.83
N TYR A 107 -14.59 -17.56 -3.59
CA TYR A 107 -15.96 -17.97 -3.29
C TYR A 107 -17.00 -17.03 -3.90
N THR A 108 -16.81 -15.71 -3.81
CA THR A 108 -17.76 -14.74 -4.37
C THR A 108 -17.95 -14.91 -5.88
N LYS A 109 -16.88 -15.27 -6.60
CA LYS A 109 -16.88 -15.48 -8.05
C LYS A 109 -17.48 -16.80 -8.51
N LYS A 110 -17.77 -17.75 -7.59
CA LYS A 110 -18.33 -19.06 -7.92
C LYS A 110 -19.85 -19.00 -8.15
N SER A 111 -20.34 -19.85 -9.06
CA SER A 111 -21.77 -20.05 -9.28
C SER A 111 -22.45 -20.67 -8.05
N SER A 112 -23.78 -20.62 -8.00
CA SER A 112 -24.55 -21.28 -6.93
C SER A 112 -24.29 -22.80 -6.89
N ALA A 113 -24.18 -23.42 -8.07
CA ALA A 113 -23.87 -24.85 -8.20
C ALA A 113 -22.47 -25.19 -7.66
N ASP A 114 -21.45 -24.42 -8.04
CA ASP A 114 -20.07 -24.63 -7.55
C ASP A 114 -19.96 -24.42 -6.03
N LYS A 115 -20.70 -23.45 -5.49
CA LYS A 115 -20.77 -23.21 -4.04
C LYS A 115 -21.39 -24.40 -3.32
N LYS A 116 -22.41 -25.04 -3.90
CA LYS A 116 -23.03 -26.25 -3.35
C LYS A 116 -22.09 -27.45 -3.45
N ALA A 117 -21.34 -27.60 -4.54
CA ALA A 117 -20.36 -28.67 -4.70
C ALA A 117 -19.28 -28.67 -3.60
N LEU A 118 -18.94 -27.50 -3.05
CA LEU A 118 -18.01 -27.38 -1.91
C LEU A 118 -18.53 -28.06 -0.63
N ASP A 119 -19.81 -28.39 -0.50
CA ASP A 119 -20.32 -29.11 0.67
C ASP A 119 -19.66 -30.48 0.84
N ALA A 120 -19.34 -31.18 -0.26
CA ALA A 120 -18.69 -32.49 -0.20
C ALA A 120 -17.30 -32.42 0.45
N ILE A 121 -16.60 -31.30 0.26
CA ILE A 121 -15.26 -31.07 0.84
C ILE A 121 -15.39 -30.48 2.24
N ALA A 122 -16.29 -29.52 2.43
CA ALA A 122 -16.48 -28.82 3.70
C ALA A 122 -17.14 -29.70 4.78
N PHE A 123 -17.94 -30.69 4.36
CA PHE A 123 -18.70 -31.58 5.23
C PHE A 123 -18.65 -33.03 4.71
N PRO A 124 -17.51 -33.75 4.88
CA PRO A 124 -17.37 -35.13 4.39
C PRO A 124 -18.42 -36.10 4.95
N GLY A 125 -18.92 -35.86 6.16
CA GLY A 125 -20.00 -36.63 6.81
C GLY A 125 -21.42 -36.11 6.53
N GLY A 126 -21.59 -35.19 5.57
CA GLY A 126 -22.85 -34.52 5.29
C GLY A 126 -23.03 -33.21 6.08
N VAL A 127 -23.86 -32.32 5.53
CA VAL A 127 -24.12 -31.00 6.13
C VAL A 127 -24.99 -31.18 7.38
N PRO A 128 -24.54 -30.72 8.57
CA PRO A 128 -25.32 -30.84 9.80
C PRO A 128 -26.71 -30.17 9.69
N ALA A 129 -27.73 -30.84 10.22
CA ALA A 129 -29.07 -30.26 10.34
C ALA A 129 -29.05 -29.01 11.22
N GLY A 130 -29.75 -27.95 10.81
CA GLY A 130 -29.81 -26.68 11.55
C GLY A 130 -28.59 -25.77 11.41
N LEU A 131 -27.60 -26.12 10.57
CA LEU A 131 -26.44 -25.26 10.33
C LEU A 131 -26.87 -23.94 9.66
N SER A 132 -26.47 -22.81 10.24
CA SER A 132 -26.79 -21.49 9.67
C SER A 132 -26.16 -21.30 8.29
N HIS A 133 -26.81 -20.49 7.45
CA HIS A 133 -26.29 -20.16 6.13
C HIS A 133 -24.89 -19.53 6.19
N GLU A 134 -24.63 -18.69 7.20
CA GLU A 134 -23.33 -18.06 7.40
C GLU A 134 -22.24 -19.09 7.78
N ALA A 135 -22.54 -20.00 8.71
CA ALA A 135 -21.61 -21.05 9.12
C ALA A 135 -21.29 -21.99 7.96
N ARG A 136 -22.31 -22.35 7.17
CA ARG A 136 -22.14 -23.15 5.94
C ARG A 136 -21.28 -22.44 4.90
N SER A 137 -21.52 -21.14 4.67
CA SER A 137 -20.72 -20.32 3.76
C SER A 137 -19.26 -20.22 4.21
N LYS A 138 -19.01 -20.01 5.51
CA LYS A 138 -17.65 -19.99 6.08
C LYS A 138 -16.93 -21.33 5.93
N ALA A 139 -17.62 -22.46 6.14
CA ALA A 139 -17.04 -23.78 5.94
C ALA A 139 -16.68 -24.04 4.46
N ARG A 140 -17.57 -23.68 3.52
CA ARG A 140 -17.30 -23.75 2.08
C ARG A 140 -16.12 -22.88 1.67
N GLN A 141 -16.00 -21.66 2.21
CA GLN A 141 -14.86 -20.79 1.96
C GLN A 141 -13.55 -21.44 2.41
N ARG A 142 -13.52 -22.04 3.60
CA ARG A 142 -12.33 -22.72 4.14
C ARG A 142 -11.91 -23.94 3.31
N ALA A 143 -12.87 -24.59 2.64
CA ALA A 143 -12.61 -25.71 1.74
C ALA A 143 -11.95 -25.29 0.41
N ILE A 144 -11.95 -24.00 0.08
CA ILE A 144 -11.26 -23.49 -1.12
C ILE A 144 -9.75 -23.45 -0.87
N GLN A 145 -8.99 -23.98 -1.82
CA GLN A 145 -7.54 -23.83 -1.89
C GLN A 145 -7.21 -22.70 -2.88
N PRO A 146 -6.95 -21.46 -2.41
CA PRO A 146 -6.55 -20.37 -3.30
C PRO A 146 -5.16 -20.63 -3.86
N THR A 147 -4.89 -20.12 -5.07
CA THR A 147 -3.55 -20.19 -5.65
C THR A 147 -2.58 -19.31 -4.86
N PHE A 148 -1.27 -19.61 -4.96
CA PHE A 148 -0.23 -18.80 -4.34
C PHE A 148 -0.35 -17.32 -4.70
N GLY A 149 -0.53 -17.01 -5.99
CA GLY A 149 -0.72 -15.63 -6.47
C GLY A 149 -1.97 -14.95 -5.90
N GLN A 150 -3.05 -15.70 -5.67
CA GLN A 150 -4.26 -15.17 -5.04
C GLN A 150 -4.02 -14.76 -3.59
N VAL A 151 -3.23 -15.53 -2.83
CA VAL A 151 -2.85 -15.18 -1.44
C VAL A 151 -1.92 -13.98 -1.42
N ILE A 152 -0.87 -13.99 -2.25
CA ILE A 152 0.11 -12.89 -2.39
C ILE A 152 -0.58 -11.56 -2.72
N ALA A 153 -1.62 -11.58 -3.56
CA ALA A 153 -2.38 -10.39 -3.92
C ALA A 153 -3.21 -9.79 -2.76
N GLN A 154 -3.46 -10.54 -1.69
CA GLN A 154 -4.16 -10.03 -0.49
C GLN A 154 -3.20 -9.47 0.58
N LEU A 155 -1.88 -9.61 0.39
CA LEU A 155 -0.88 -9.05 1.29
C LEU A 155 -0.59 -7.59 0.93
N THR A 156 -0.76 -6.72 1.91
CA THR A 156 -0.49 -5.27 1.81
C THR A 156 1.00 -4.94 1.83
N LEU A 157 1.39 -3.75 1.35
CA LEU A 157 2.72 -3.16 1.50
C LEU A 157 3.38 -3.37 2.87
N TYR A 158 2.60 -3.31 3.96
CA TYR A 158 3.11 -3.56 5.30
C TYR A 158 3.86 -4.89 5.42
N PHE A 159 3.27 -5.97 4.90
CA PHE A 159 3.89 -7.29 4.93
C PHE A 159 5.24 -7.27 4.20
N TRP A 160 5.27 -6.67 3.01
CA TRP A 160 6.46 -6.61 2.17
C TRP A 160 7.58 -5.78 2.81
N LYS A 161 7.30 -4.58 3.33
CA LYS A 161 8.33 -3.77 4.02
C LYS A 161 8.82 -4.44 5.32
N ARG A 162 7.96 -5.20 6.00
CA ARG A 162 8.29 -5.90 7.24
C ARG A 162 9.36 -6.97 7.02
N LEU A 163 9.41 -7.60 5.86
CA LEU A 163 10.45 -8.58 5.51
C LEU A 163 11.86 -7.95 5.42
N LEU A 164 11.97 -6.63 5.32
CA LEU A 164 13.25 -5.90 5.29
C LEU A 164 13.62 -5.28 6.66
N SER A 165 12.88 -5.60 7.71
CA SER A 165 13.16 -5.14 9.08
C SER A 165 14.33 -5.89 9.73
N ALA A 166 14.76 -5.44 10.92
CA ALA A 166 15.89 -6.02 11.65
C ALA A 166 15.67 -7.50 12.02
N ASP A 167 14.44 -7.89 12.37
CA ASP A 167 14.11 -9.26 12.76
C ASP A 167 14.42 -10.29 11.66
N TYR A 168 14.39 -9.84 10.39
CA TYR A 168 14.64 -10.66 9.23
C TYR A 168 16.02 -10.43 8.60
N ASP A 169 16.93 -9.74 9.29
CA ASP A 169 18.25 -9.41 8.74
C ASP A 169 19.04 -10.68 8.37
N ALA A 170 19.31 -11.53 9.37
CA ALA A 170 20.11 -12.76 9.19
C ALA A 170 19.41 -13.82 8.32
N THR A 171 18.08 -13.87 8.34
CA THR A 171 17.31 -14.96 7.73
C THR A 171 16.84 -14.64 6.32
N LEU A 172 16.53 -13.37 6.00
CA LEU A 172 16.03 -12.95 4.69
C LEU A 172 16.95 -11.94 4.01
N TRP A 173 17.30 -10.84 4.69
CA TRP A 173 18.07 -9.76 4.05
C TRP A 173 19.43 -10.23 3.56
N GLN A 174 20.28 -10.75 4.45
CA GLN A 174 21.63 -11.19 4.10
C GLN A 174 21.62 -12.38 3.11
N ARG A 175 20.58 -13.22 3.17
CA ARG A 175 20.49 -14.43 2.34
C ARG A 175 19.97 -14.16 0.93
N SER A 176 19.03 -13.23 0.77
CA SER A 176 18.29 -13.08 -0.48
C SER A 176 17.83 -11.66 -0.79
N LEU A 177 17.24 -10.93 0.15
CA LEU A 177 16.58 -9.65 -0.16
C LEU A 177 17.56 -8.51 -0.43
N LYS A 178 18.81 -8.59 0.06
CA LYS A 178 19.87 -7.63 -0.30
C LYS A 178 20.09 -7.54 -1.81
N ARG A 179 19.80 -8.61 -2.57
CA ARG A 179 19.92 -8.62 -4.04
C ARG A 179 18.92 -7.70 -4.75
N MET A 180 17.88 -7.23 -4.08
CA MET A 180 16.96 -6.20 -4.61
C MET A 180 17.55 -4.80 -4.52
N PHE A 181 18.62 -4.61 -3.73
CA PHE A 181 19.34 -3.35 -3.59
C PHE A 181 20.85 -3.65 -3.60
N PRO A 182 21.41 -4.05 -4.75
CA PRO A 182 22.73 -4.67 -4.83
C PRO A 182 23.89 -3.69 -4.60
N ASP A 183 23.64 -2.38 -4.58
CA ASP A 183 24.63 -1.37 -4.15
C ASP A 183 25.20 -1.70 -2.76
N LYS A 184 26.51 -1.94 -2.70
CA LYS A 184 27.24 -2.34 -1.49
C LYS A 184 27.26 -1.27 -0.40
N SER A 185 27.06 0.01 -0.74
CA SER A 185 26.98 1.11 0.23
C SER A 185 25.67 1.12 1.04
N LEU A 186 24.63 0.44 0.55
CA LEU A 186 23.32 0.44 1.18
C LEU A 186 23.21 -0.62 2.29
N SER A 187 22.99 -0.15 3.52
CA SER A 187 22.58 -1.02 4.62
C SER A 187 21.08 -1.33 4.56
N ARG A 188 20.66 -2.43 5.20
CA ARG A 188 19.25 -2.78 5.39
C ARG A 188 18.47 -1.65 6.05
N GLY A 189 19.06 -1.02 7.06
CA GLY A 189 18.43 0.06 7.83
C GLY A 189 18.06 1.26 6.96
N VAL A 190 18.94 1.65 6.04
CA VAL A 190 18.68 2.74 5.08
C VAL A 190 17.48 2.40 4.20
N VAL A 191 17.48 1.21 3.59
CA VAL A 191 16.36 0.77 2.73
C VAL A 191 15.05 0.67 3.51
N ALA A 192 15.09 0.07 4.70
CA ALA A 192 13.91 -0.07 5.55
C ALA A 192 13.31 1.29 5.96
N ALA A 193 14.13 2.30 6.23
CA ALA A 193 13.67 3.64 6.54
C ALA A 193 12.93 4.30 5.37
N GLN A 194 13.42 4.12 4.13
CA GLN A 194 12.74 4.64 2.94
C GLN A 194 11.41 3.93 2.69
N LEU A 195 11.37 2.60 2.82
CA LEU A 195 10.12 1.84 2.69
C LEU A 195 9.11 2.18 3.79
N GLU A 196 9.55 2.56 4.98
CA GLU A 196 8.67 3.05 6.05
C GLU A 196 7.99 4.36 5.66
N VAL A 197 8.73 5.31 5.06
CA VAL A 197 8.16 6.57 4.55
C VAL A 197 7.06 6.29 3.51
N LEU A 198 7.33 5.39 2.55
CA LEU A 198 6.36 5.02 1.52
C LEU A 198 5.13 4.31 2.09
N TYR A 199 5.33 3.43 3.07
CA TYR A 199 4.23 2.76 3.78
C TYR A 199 3.33 3.76 4.50
N GLN A 200 3.92 4.69 5.24
CA GLN A 200 3.16 5.74 5.95
C GLN A 200 2.40 6.63 4.96
N ALA A 201 3.02 7.01 3.84
CA ALA A 201 2.35 7.76 2.78
C ALA A 201 1.11 7.02 2.25
N ARG A 202 1.26 5.74 1.92
CA ARG A 202 0.17 4.90 1.41
C ARG A 202 -0.98 4.77 2.42
N ASN A 203 -0.67 4.58 3.70
CA ASN A 203 -1.69 4.53 4.75
C ASN A 203 -2.43 5.87 4.91
N ARG A 204 -1.72 7.00 4.86
CA ARG A 204 -2.34 8.33 4.93
C ARG A 204 -3.31 8.55 3.78
N ILE A 205 -2.92 8.17 2.56
CA ILE A 205 -3.79 8.25 1.39
C ILE A 205 -5.05 7.40 1.60
N ALA A 206 -4.91 6.17 2.10
CA ALA A 206 -6.05 5.29 2.40
C ALA A 206 -6.98 5.86 3.50
N HIS A 207 -6.46 6.69 4.39
CA HIS A 207 -7.22 7.41 5.42
C HIS A 207 -7.62 8.83 4.98
N HIS A 208 -7.46 9.18 3.71
CA HIS A 208 -7.74 10.51 3.15
C HIS A 208 -7.10 11.65 3.96
N GLU A 209 -5.90 11.42 4.50
CA GLU A 209 -5.15 12.44 5.22
C GLU A 209 -4.32 13.27 4.25
N PRO A 210 -4.23 14.60 4.43
CA PRO A 210 -3.45 15.43 3.54
C PRO A 210 -1.93 15.17 3.68
N ILE A 211 -1.23 15.38 2.57
CA ILE A 211 0.22 15.27 2.43
C ILE A 211 0.72 16.58 1.80
N TYR A 212 1.62 17.30 2.48
CA TYR A 212 2.22 18.54 1.99
C TYR A 212 3.49 18.88 2.79
N GLY A 213 4.24 19.90 2.35
CA GLY A 213 5.40 20.44 3.04
C GLY A 213 6.50 19.40 3.29
N ALA A 214 7.12 19.43 4.48
CA ALA A 214 8.23 18.54 4.82
C ALA A 214 7.89 17.04 4.69
N ARG A 215 6.62 16.67 4.87
CA ARG A 215 6.18 15.29 4.66
C ARG A 215 6.19 14.92 3.17
N LEU A 216 5.66 15.78 2.31
CA LEU A 216 5.70 15.58 0.86
C LEU A 216 7.14 15.48 0.36
N ALA A 217 8.02 16.40 0.78
CA ALA A 217 9.44 16.38 0.43
C ALA A 217 10.11 15.04 0.78
N LYS A 218 9.88 14.52 2.00
CA LYS A 218 10.40 13.21 2.41
C LYS A 218 9.86 12.06 1.56
N ILE A 219 8.58 12.11 1.18
CA ILE A 219 7.96 11.08 0.33
C ILE A 219 8.56 11.09 -1.07
N LEU A 220 8.73 12.28 -1.67
CA LEU A 220 9.34 12.41 -3.00
C LEU A 220 10.79 11.90 -3.00
N GLN A 221 11.58 12.22 -1.96
CA GLN A 221 12.93 11.68 -1.77
C GLN A 221 12.94 10.16 -1.63
N ALA A 222 11.98 9.58 -0.89
CA ALA A 222 11.88 8.12 -0.74
C ALA A 222 11.48 7.44 -2.06
N ILE A 223 10.59 8.05 -2.84
CA ILE A 223 10.21 7.58 -4.19
C ILE A 223 11.43 7.58 -5.09
N GLU A 224 12.16 8.71 -5.15
CA GLU A 224 13.37 8.84 -5.96
C GLU A 224 14.44 7.81 -5.54
N PHE A 225 14.68 7.69 -4.24
CA PHE A 225 15.62 6.70 -3.71
C PHE A 225 15.27 5.29 -4.18
N VAL A 226 14.02 4.85 -4.00
CA VAL A 226 13.63 3.49 -4.40
C VAL A 226 13.69 3.34 -5.91
N ALA A 227 13.19 4.31 -6.68
CA ALA A 227 13.21 4.29 -8.13
C ALA A 227 14.62 4.10 -8.72
N GLN A 228 15.61 4.78 -8.15
CA GLN A 228 16.99 4.78 -8.65
C GLN A 228 17.86 3.63 -8.10
N ARG A 229 17.51 3.07 -6.93
CA ARG A 229 18.33 2.06 -6.25
C ARG A 229 17.80 0.63 -6.39
N PHE A 230 16.54 0.46 -6.77
CA PHE A 230 15.92 -0.84 -6.90
C PHE A 230 16.52 -1.64 -8.07
N GLU A 231 17.05 -2.82 -7.75
CA GLU A 231 17.78 -3.71 -8.67
C GLU A 231 19.01 -3.08 -9.34
N SER A 232 19.52 -1.97 -8.79
CA SER A 232 20.65 -1.20 -9.34
C SER A 232 21.86 -1.16 -8.37
N ASN A 233 23.08 -1.25 -8.92
CA ASN A 233 24.33 -1.25 -8.13
C ASN A 233 24.80 0.15 -7.71
N HIS A 234 24.21 1.19 -8.27
CA HIS A 234 24.46 2.61 -8.04
C HIS A 234 23.13 3.36 -8.31
N PRO A 235 22.96 4.64 -7.95
CA PRO A 235 21.75 5.35 -8.30
C PRO A 235 21.67 5.47 -9.82
N ASP A 236 20.60 4.92 -10.40
CA ASP A 236 20.36 4.92 -11.82
C ASP A 236 18.99 5.57 -12.12
N PRO A 237 18.95 6.83 -12.60
CA PRO A 237 17.70 7.50 -12.97
C PRO A 237 16.99 6.85 -14.17
N ASN A 238 17.69 5.98 -14.91
CA ASN A 238 17.13 5.24 -16.04
C ASN A 238 16.88 3.76 -15.70
N GLY A 239 16.93 3.37 -14.41
CA GLY A 239 16.60 2.01 -13.99
C GLY A 239 15.17 1.61 -14.37
N ILE A 240 14.89 0.32 -14.47
CA ILE A 240 13.58 -0.19 -14.92
C ILE A 240 12.43 0.35 -14.08
N LEU A 241 12.58 0.40 -12.75
CA LEU A 241 11.54 0.96 -11.88
C LEU A 241 11.35 2.47 -12.11
N ALA A 242 12.43 3.23 -12.31
CA ALA A 242 12.35 4.65 -12.65
C ALA A 242 11.62 4.86 -13.99
N GLN A 243 11.90 4.05 -15.00
CA GLN A 243 11.17 4.08 -16.28
C GLN A 243 9.68 3.76 -16.11
N MET A 244 9.32 2.77 -15.30
CA MET A 244 7.92 2.44 -15.00
C MET A 244 7.18 3.60 -14.31
N LEU A 245 7.89 4.40 -13.50
CA LEU A 245 7.32 5.55 -12.79
C LEU A 245 7.26 6.81 -13.65
N ALA A 246 8.06 6.90 -14.72
CA ALA A 246 8.25 8.11 -15.52
C ALA A 246 6.95 8.71 -16.07
N SER A 247 5.95 7.89 -16.41
CA SER A 247 4.65 8.37 -16.90
C SER A 247 3.80 9.06 -15.83
N TYR A 248 4.06 8.82 -14.55
CA TYR A 248 3.30 9.38 -13.43
C TYR A 248 3.98 10.61 -12.82
N MET A 249 5.32 10.70 -12.91
CA MET A 249 6.10 11.74 -12.24
C MET A 249 5.73 13.18 -12.64
N PRO A 250 5.47 13.53 -13.93
CA PRO A 250 5.11 14.90 -14.29
C PRO A 250 3.82 15.38 -13.63
N GLY A 251 2.79 14.53 -13.57
CA GLY A 251 1.52 14.87 -12.92
C GLY A 251 1.68 15.06 -11.41
N LEU A 252 2.43 14.15 -10.76
CA LEU A 252 2.75 14.27 -9.34
C LEU A 252 3.53 15.55 -9.02
N GLN A 253 4.52 15.90 -9.84
CA GLN A 253 5.31 17.13 -9.69
C GLN A 253 4.43 18.38 -9.88
N HIS A 254 3.53 18.37 -10.86
CA HIS A 254 2.60 19.46 -11.09
C HIS A 254 1.68 19.69 -9.87
N ASP A 255 1.01 18.64 -9.39
CA ASP A 255 0.10 18.76 -8.24
C ASP A 255 0.83 19.21 -6.97
N ALA A 256 2.06 18.72 -6.76
CA ALA A 256 2.91 19.14 -5.66
C ALA A 256 3.23 20.64 -5.73
N GLN A 257 3.66 21.13 -6.91
CA GLN A 257 3.98 22.55 -7.12
C GLN A 257 2.74 23.44 -6.95
N VAL A 258 1.58 23.04 -7.47
CA VAL A 258 0.33 23.80 -7.36
C VAL A 258 -0.08 23.93 -5.89
N LEU A 259 -0.05 22.83 -5.12
CA LEU A 259 -0.37 22.86 -3.70
C LEU A 259 0.62 23.71 -2.90
N GLU A 260 1.92 23.53 -3.13
CA GLU A 260 2.96 24.29 -2.44
C GLU A 260 2.88 25.79 -2.75
N ALA A 261 2.61 26.17 -4.00
CA ALA A 261 2.42 27.55 -4.41
C ALA A 261 1.21 28.18 -3.72
N LEU A 262 0.10 27.45 -3.56
CA LEU A 262 -1.05 27.96 -2.82
C LEU A 262 -0.75 28.13 -1.33
N ILE A 263 -0.10 27.14 -0.69
CA ILE A 263 0.32 27.23 0.72
C ILE A 263 1.24 28.43 0.93
N ALA A 264 2.18 28.69 0.01
CA ALA A 264 3.12 29.78 0.12
C ALA A 264 2.44 31.17 0.12
N ARG A 265 1.30 31.34 -0.55
CA ARG A 265 0.54 32.60 -0.57
C ARG A 265 0.01 33.00 0.82
N PHE A 266 -0.24 32.03 1.69
CA PHE A 266 -0.71 32.27 3.05
C PHE A 266 0.42 32.44 4.05
N ARG A 267 1.65 32.04 3.69
CA ARG A 267 2.87 32.28 4.47
C ARG A 267 3.46 33.65 4.13
N VAL A 268 2.72 34.73 4.29
CA VAL A 268 3.29 36.07 4.20
C VAL A 268 4.13 36.31 5.46
N PRO A 269 5.37 36.85 5.37
CA PRO A 269 6.16 37.19 6.53
C PRO A 269 5.42 38.26 7.34
N LEU A 270 5.40 38.14 8.66
CA LEU A 270 5.15 39.29 9.52
C LEU A 270 6.27 40.30 9.21
N THR A 271 5.96 41.34 8.43
CA THR A 271 6.79 42.53 8.26
C THR A 271 6.87 43.29 9.56
#